data_AF-A0A1X0DZ64-F1
#
_entry.id   AF-A0A1X0DZ64-F1
#
_cell.length_a   1.000
_cell.length_b   1.000
_cell.length_c   1.000
_cell.angle_alpha   90.00
_cell.angle_beta   90.00
_cell.angle_gamma   90.00
#
_symmetry.space_group_name_H-M   'P 1'
#
loop_
_entity.id
_entity.type
_entity.pdbx_description
1 polymer ?
#
loop_
_entity_poly.entity_id
_entity_poly.type
_entity_poly.pdbx_seq_one_letter_code
_entity_poly.pdbx_strand_id
1 'polypeptide(L)'
;MTAVQDHETDFARPWAPHRLRIYTGTALFVLGMFLLLTIAIGLRIIPASFRVDVIANMIFGIPVMLLPFVILWAAPGEHRGRLDRAAELTLFYIPFTAASQIGYELMFLIGQPLGWWAPTDDPGWKWLWWQYGLADTRYVSGNPWVFALEVVGVSTGITVFVMWTKLLSSTLPLESRIRCLWVVLVGISMLMSSTAVYFLSELGAGFADIGQDSWGFWFKFIGENVPFIVLPPLVIYATYLQIDHLTRQAGARDAD
;
A
#
# COMPACT_ATOMS: atom_id res chain seq x y z
N MET A 1 -35.76 23.79 -19.52
CA MET A 1 -34.86 22.66 -19.79
C MET A 1 -33.54 22.98 -19.13
N THR A 2 -33.32 22.50 -17.92
CA THR A 2 -32.00 22.56 -17.27
C THR A 2 -31.13 21.51 -17.94
N ALA A 3 -30.11 21.96 -18.68
CA ALA A 3 -29.07 21.05 -19.16
C ALA A 3 -28.49 20.33 -17.94
N VAL A 4 -28.71 19.03 -17.85
CA VAL A 4 -27.93 18.18 -16.94
C VAL A 4 -26.50 18.34 -17.44
N GLN A 5 -25.67 19.05 -16.69
CA GLN A 5 -24.24 19.06 -16.98
C GLN A 5 -23.78 17.61 -16.84
N ASP A 6 -23.40 17.00 -17.97
CA ASP A 6 -22.78 15.68 -17.95
C ASP A 6 -21.50 15.79 -17.11
N HIS A 7 -21.53 15.18 -15.94
CA HIS A 7 -20.38 15.10 -15.05
C HIS A 7 -19.33 14.20 -15.71
N GLU A 8 -18.23 14.81 -16.17
CA GLU A 8 -17.09 14.08 -16.72
C GLU A 8 -16.13 13.70 -15.58
N THR A 9 -15.77 12.42 -15.49
CA THR A 9 -14.86 11.93 -14.46
C THR A 9 -13.42 12.39 -14.71
N ASP A 10 -12.82 13.08 -13.75
CA ASP A 10 -11.39 13.39 -13.76
C ASP A 10 -10.56 12.16 -13.31
N PHE A 11 -10.01 11.43 -14.29
CA PHE A 11 -9.16 10.26 -14.03
C PHE A 11 -7.75 10.59 -13.52
N ALA A 12 -7.31 11.84 -13.58
CA ALA A 12 -5.97 12.24 -13.12
C ALA A 12 -6.01 12.76 -11.68
N ARG A 13 -7.11 13.43 -11.30
CA ARG A 13 -7.30 14.02 -9.97
C ARG A 13 -8.73 13.81 -9.44
N PRO A 14 -9.15 12.55 -9.22
CA PRO A 14 -10.53 12.19 -8.83
C PRO A 14 -10.91 12.56 -7.38
N TRP A 15 -10.02 13.20 -6.64
CA TRP A 15 -10.14 13.45 -5.20
C TRP A 15 -10.80 14.79 -4.91
N ALA A 16 -11.74 14.80 -3.96
CA ALA A 16 -12.21 16.04 -3.37
C ALA A 16 -11.12 16.68 -2.50
N PRO A 17 -11.07 18.03 -2.38
CA PRO A 17 -10.04 18.74 -1.61
C PRO A 17 -9.92 18.29 -0.15
N HIS A 18 -11.05 17.92 0.48
CA HIS A 18 -11.05 17.45 1.87
C HIS A 18 -10.42 16.07 2.03
N ARG A 19 -10.69 15.11 1.12
CA ARG A 19 -10.07 13.78 1.15
C ARG A 19 -8.59 13.85 0.83
N LEU A 20 -8.21 14.67 -0.15
CA LEU A 20 -6.79 14.90 -0.46
C LEU A 20 -6.02 15.41 0.77
N ARG A 21 -6.59 16.35 1.54
CA ARG A 21 -5.99 16.83 2.80
C ARG A 21 -5.83 15.71 3.82
N ILE A 22 -6.80 14.81 3.95
CA ILE A 22 -6.72 13.68 4.87
C ILE A 22 -5.65 12.68 4.42
N TYR A 23 -5.60 12.33 3.13
CA TYR A 23 -4.57 11.44 2.57
C TYR A 23 -3.17 12.00 2.78
N THR A 24 -2.94 13.25 2.37
CA THR A 24 -1.64 13.91 2.52
C THR A 24 -1.28 14.13 3.99
N GLY A 25 -2.23 14.58 4.82
CA GLY A 25 -2.00 14.78 6.24
C GLY A 25 -1.63 13.50 6.98
N THR A 26 -2.32 12.39 6.66
CA THR A 26 -2.00 11.07 7.24
C THR A 26 -0.64 10.59 6.77
N ALA A 27 -0.32 10.72 5.48
CA ALA A 27 0.98 10.34 4.94
C ALA A 27 2.13 11.12 5.60
N LEU A 28 1.98 12.45 5.75
CA LEU A 28 2.97 13.30 6.41
C LEU A 28 3.11 12.98 7.90
N PHE A 29 1.99 12.72 8.58
CA PHE A 29 2.00 12.32 9.99
C PHE A 29 2.75 11.01 10.20
N VAL A 30 2.40 9.98 9.43
CA VAL A 30 3.04 8.65 9.52
C VAL A 30 4.52 8.76 9.18
N LEU A 31 4.89 9.44 8.09
CA LEU A 31 6.29 9.64 7.72
C LEU A 31 7.07 10.44 8.79
N GLY A 32 6.47 11.49 9.33
CA GLY A 32 7.08 12.28 10.39
C GLY A 32 7.33 11.47 11.66
N MET A 33 6.34 10.66 12.07
CA MET A 33 6.46 9.81 13.25
C MET A 33 7.43 8.65 13.03
N PHE A 34 7.43 8.06 11.83
CA PHE A 34 8.39 7.07 11.39
C PHE A 34 9.82 7.59 11.56
N LEU A 35 10.12 8.77 11.01
CA LEU A 35 11.45 9.38 11.08
C LEU A 35 11.83 9.74 12.52
N LEU A 36 10.90 10.36 13.26
CA LEU A 36 11.15 10.77 14.64
C LEU A 36 11.47 9.58 15.53
N LEU A 37 10.70 8.50 15.47
CA LEU A 37 10.93 7.32 16.30
C LEU A 37 12.18 6.55 15.88
N THR A 38 12.43 6.42 14.57
CA THR A 38 13.66 5.82 14.04
C THR A 38 14.90 6.56 14.54
N ILE A 39 14.89 7.90 14.50
CA ILE A 39 15.99 8.73 14.99
C ILE A 39 16.09 8.66 16.52
N ALA A 40 14.98 8.78 17.25
CA ALA A 40 14.98 8.78 18.71
C ALA A 40 15.50 7.44 19.28
N ILE A 41 15.14 6.31 18.66
CA ILE A 41 15.63 4.99 19.05
C ILE A 41 17.08 4.80 18.59
N GLY A 42 17.42 5.23 17.37
CA GLY A 42 18.80 5.19 16.87
C GLY A 42 19.78 5.99 17.72
N LEU A 43 19.34 7.13 18.29
CA LEU A 43 20.11 7.96 19.23
C LEU A 43 19.99 7.51 20.69
N ARG A 44 19.29 6.41 20.96
CA ARG A 44 19.06 5.86 22.31
C ARG A 44 18.35 6.82 23.28
N ILE A 45 17.58 7.78 22.75
CA ILE A 45 16.68 8.64 23.53
C ILE A 45 15.48 7.82 24.02
N ILE A 46 15.01 6.90 23.19
CA ILE A 46 13.92 5.96 23.49
C ILE A 46 14.48 4.53 23.43
N PRO A 47 14.17 3.65 24.39
CA PRO A 47 14.64 2.26 24.35
C PRO A 47 13.89 1.43 23.30
N ALA A 48 14.62 0.57 22.58
CA ALA A 48 14.09 -0.44 21.67
C ALA A 48 13.39 -1.58 22.45
N SER A 49 12.24 -1.28 23.04
CA SER A 49 11.48 -2.21 23.89
C SER A 49 10.16 -2.62 23.25
N PHE A 50 9.61 -3.76 23.69
CA PHE A 50 8.28 -4.22 23.23
C PHE A 50 7.17 -3.19 23.48
N ARG A 51 7.23 -2.43 24.58
CA ARG A 51 6.25 -1.37 24.85
C ARG A 51 6.28 -0.28 23.79
N VAL A 52 7.49 0.11 23.36
CA VAL A 52 7.67 1.13 22.32
C VAL A 52 7.23 0.59 20.96
N ASP A 53 7.48 -0.69 20.67
CA ASP A 53 6.98 -1.39 19.48
C ASP A 53 5.45 -1.32 19.40
N VAL A 54 4.75 -1.71 20.46
CA VAL A 54 3.28 -1.63 20.53
C VAL A 54 2.78 -0.21 20.28
N ILE A 55 3.32 0.78 21.02
CA ILE A 55 2.86 2.17 20.91
C ILE A 55 3.11 2.73 19.51
N ALA A 56 4.30 2.48 18.95
CA ALA A 56 4.67 2.98 17.63
C ALA A 56 3.78 2.38 16.54
N ASN A 57 3.59 1.05 16.55
CA ASN A 57 2.73 0.37 15.58
C ASN A 57 1.26 0.79 15.72
N MET A 58 0.77 1.13 16.90
CA MET A 58 -0.56 1.74 17.04
C MET A 58 -0.60 3.16 16.42
N ILE A 59 0.43 3.98 16.65
CA ILE A 59 0.52 5.35 16.10
C ILE A 59 0.61 5.34 14.57
N PHE A 60 1.35 4.41 13.99
CA PHE A 60 1.50 4.28 12.54
C PHE A 60 0.33 3.53 11.91
N GLY A 61 0.03 2.34 12.46
CA GLY A 61 -0.84 1.35 11.86
C GLY A 61 -2.31 1.76 11.89
N ILE A 62 -2.81 2.32 13.01
CA ILE A 62 -4.24 2.68 13.10
C ILE A 62 -4.62 3.74 12.05
N PRO A 63 -3.91 4.88 11.91
CA PRO A 63 -4.22 5.84 10.85
C PRO A 63 -4.19 5.22 9.45
N VAL A 64 -3.19 4.37 9.16
CA VAL A 64 -3.02 3.70 7.86
C VAL A 64 -4.16 2.71 7.58
N MET A 65 -4.56 1.90 8.57
CA MET A 65 -5.67 0.95 8.47
C MET A 65 -7.02 1.63 8.29
N LEU A 66 -7.21 2.82 8.89
CA LEU A 66 -8.45 3.58 8.78
C LEU A 66 -8.53 4.42 7.49
N LEU A 67 -7.38 4.74 6.88
CA LEU A 67 -7.31 5.63 5.72
C LEU A 67 -8.18 5.20 4.52
N PRO A 68 -8.29 3.91 4.15
CA PRO A 68 -9.15 3.48 3.04
C PRO A 68 -10.63 3.82 3.23
N PHE A 69 -11.11 3.90 4.48
CA PHE A 69 -12.51 4.24 4.76
C PHE A 69 -12.85 5.70 4.42
N VAL A 70 -11.85 6.56 4.28
CA VAL A 70 -12.04 7.96 3.84
C VAL A 70 -12.65 8.03 2.44
N ILE A 71 -12.40 7.03 1.58
CA ILE A 71 -13.02 6.94 0.24
C ILE A 71 -14.55 6.85 0.34
N LEU A 72 -15.07 6.22 1.40
CA LEU A 72 -16.51 6.04 1.64
C LEU A 72 -17.18 7.32 2.15
N TRP A 73 -16.39 8.31 2.59
CA TRP A 73 -16.91 9.56 3.11
C TRP A 73 -17.23 10.54 1.97
N ALA A 74 -18.50 10.94 1.89
CA ALA A 74 -18.98 11.98 0.98
C ALA A 74 -19.38 13.23 1.77
N ALA A 75 -18.98 14.40 1.28
CA ALA A 75 -19.41 15.67 1.86
C ALA A 75 -20.88 15.97 1.49
N PRO A 76 -21.60 16.78 2.29
CA PRO A 76 -22.94 17.22 1.94
C PRO A 76 -22.99 17.88 0.56
N GLY A 77 -23.84 17.36 -0.33
CA GLY A 77 -23.98 17.84 -1.72
C GLY A 77 -22.98 17.24 -2.72
N GLU A 78 -22.10 16.33 -2.30
CA GLU A 78 -21.16 15.67 -3.20
C GLU A 78 -21.83 14.53 -3.98
N HIS A 79 -21.95 14.70 -5.30
CA HIS A 79 -22.44 13.66 -6.20
C HIS A 79 -21.27 12.96 -6.88
N ARG A 80 -21.08 11.67 -6.57
CA ARG A 80 -20.02 10.84 -7.15
C ARG A 80 -20.61 9.65 -7.87
N GLY A 81 -20.30 9.56 -9.15
CA GLY A 81 -20.54 8.38 -9.95
C GLY A 81 -19.68 7.20 -9.52
N ARG A 82 -20.01 6.04 -10.06
CA ARG A 82 -19.25 4.81 -9.85
C ARG A 82 -17.81 4.93 -10.36
N LEU A 83 -17.63 5.64 -11.47
CA LEU A 83 -16.33 5.82 -12.12
C LEU A 83 -15.40 6.76 -11.33
N ASP A 84 -15.93 7.82 -10.71
CA ASP A 84 -15.16 8.70 -9.83
C ASP A 84 -14.62 7.96 -8.60
N ARG A 85 -15.46 7.08 -8.01
CA ARG A 85 -15.04 6.22 -6.90
C ARG A 85 -13.98 5.22 -7.31
N ALA A 86 -14.13 4.65 -8.50
CA ALA A 86 -13.15 3.73 -9.05
C ALA A 86 -11.79 4.42 -9.29
N ALA A 87 -11.80 5.59 -9.95
CA ALA A 87 -10.58 6.37 -10.20
C ALA A 87 -9.89 6.77 -8.88
N GLU A 88 -10.65 7.26 -7.89
CA GLU A 88 -10.09 7.63 -6.59
C GLU A 88 -9.50 6.42 -5.86
N LEU A 89 -10.20 5.30 -5.81
CA LEU A 89 -9.70 4.08 -5.16
C LEU A 89 -8.41 3.58 -5.81
N THR A 90 -8.36 3.53 -7.15
CA THR A 90 -7.15 3.12 -7.87
C THR A 90 -5.99 4.05 -7.57
N LEU A 91 -6.16 5.37 -7.72
CA LEU A 91 -5.07 6.31 -7.50
C LEU A 91 -4.65 6.43 -6.03
N PHE A 92 -5.56 6.20 -5.09
CA PHE A 92 -5.26 6.12 -3.65
C PHE A 92 -4.42 4.88 -3.34
N TYR A 93 -4.84 3.72 -3.84
CA TYR A 93 -4.26 2.44 -3.43
C TYR A 93 -2.84 2.24 -3.97
N ILE A 94 -2.53 2.70 -5.19
CA ILE A 94 -1.21 2.48 -5.78
C ILE A 94 -0.06 3.04 -4.90
N PRO A 95 -0.04 4.31 -4.50
CA PRO A 95 1.02 4.83 -3.64
C PRO A 95 0.97 4.21 -2.24
N PHE A 96 -0.22 3.87 -1.72
CA PHE A 96 -0.38 3.15 -0.46
C PHE A 96 0.36 1.81 -0.49
N THR A 97 0.11 0.98 -1.50
CA THR A 97 0.77 -0.33 -1.62
C THR A 97 2.24 -0.18 -1.99
N ALA A 98 2.59 0.72 -2.91
CA ALA A 98 3.96 0.90 -3.35
C ALA A 98 4.87 1.45 -2.25
N ALA A 99 4.37 2.34 -1.39
CA ALA A 99 5.12 2.83 -0.25
C ALA A 99 5.46 1.72 0.75
N SER A 100 4.59 0.72 0.93
CA SER A 100 4.92 -0.47 1.72
C SER A 100 6.04 -1.28 1.08
N GLN A 101 5.90 -1.59 -0.21
CA GLN A 101 6.90 -2.38 -0.94
C GLN A 101 8.27 -1.68 -0.98
N ILE A 102 8.31 -0.38 -1.25
CA ILE A 102 9.56 0.39 -1.37
C ILE A 102 10.10 0.80 0.00
N GLY A 103 9.23 1.11 0.96
CA GLY A 103 9.63 1.61 2.28
C GLY A 103 10.06 0.50 3.23
N TYR A 104 9.33 -0.62 3.26
CA TYR A 104 9.63 -1.76 4.12
C TYR A 104 10.43 -2.84 3.39
N GLU A 105 9.90 -3.35 2.29
CA GLU A 105 10.44 -4.57 1.68
C GLU A 105 11.76 -4.38 0.96
N LEU A 106 11.95 -3.23 0.29
CA LEU A 106 13.25 -2.89 -0.29
C LEU A 106 14.33 -2.77 0.79
N MET A 107 13.99 -2.20 1.95
CA MET A 107 14.93 -2.12 3.06
C MET A 107 15.28 -3.52 3.53
N PHE A 108 14.30 -4.41 3.73
CA PHE A 108 14.54 -5.82 4.06
C PHE A 108 15.47 -6.51 3.06
N LEU A 109 15.23 -6.35 1.75
CA LEU A 109 16.08 -6.90 0.70
C LEU A 109 17.52 -6.38 0.77
N ILE A 110 17.72 -5.09 1.04
CA ILE A 110 19.06 -4.50 1.20
C ILE A 110 19.75 -5.06 2.43
N GLY A 111 19.04 -5.16 3.56
CA GLY A 111 19.66 -5.58 4.81
C GLY A 111 19.92 -7.07 4.94
N GLN A 112 19.23 -7.92 4.16
CA GLN A 112 19.46 -9.37 4.17
C GLN A 112 20.91 -9.75 3.84
N PRO A 113 21.47 -9.40 2.67
CA PRO A 113 22.87 -9.70 2.35
C PRO A 113 23.88 -8.99 3.26
N LEU A 114 23.46 -7.94 3.97
CA LEU A 114 24.30 -7.19 4.91
C LEU A 114 24.20 -7.70 6.36
N GLY A 115 23.38 -8.72 6.62
CA GLY A 115 23.19 -9.30 7.95
C GLY A 115 22.53 -8.33 8.96
N TRP A 116 21.76 -7.35 8.47
CA TRP A 116 21.19 -6.29 9.32
C TRP A 116 20.09 -6.77 10.26
N TRP A 117 19.42 -7.87 9.90
CA TRP A 117 18.22 -8.38 10.57
C TRP A 117 18.50 -9.45 11.62
N ALA A 118 19.77 -9.76 11.90
CA ALA A 118 20.10 -10.69 12.95
C ALA A 118 19.48 -10.26 14.30
N PRO A 119 18.99 -11.22 15.12
CA PRO A 119 18.48 -10.91 16.45
C PRO A 119 19.50 -10.13 17.29
N THR A 120 19.06 -9.04 17.92
CA THR A 120 19.90 -8.15 18.74
C THR A 120 19.04 -7.39 19.76
N ASP A 121 19.61 -7.02 20.89
CA ASP A 121 18.96 -6.16 21.87
C ASP A 121 19.16 -4.66 21.56
N ASP A 122 20.02 -4.33 20.59
CA ASP A 122 20.31 -2.95 20.17
C ASP A 122 20.20 -2.81 18.64
N PRO A 123 18.97 -2.75 18.09
CA PRO A 123 18.77 -2.62 16.65
C PRO A 123 19.07 -1.21 16.12
N GLY A 124 19.20 -0.20 16.99
CA GLY A 124 19.49 1.19 16.61
C GLY A 124 18.50 1.73 15.58
N TRP A 125 19.01 2.37 14.52
CA TRP A 125 18.19 2.93 13.43
C TRP A 125 17.40 1.87 12.66
N LYS A 126 17.80 0.59 12.72
CA LYS A 126 17.14 -0.52 12.01
C LYS A 126 15.86 -0.96 12.71
N TRP A 127 15.61 -0.46 13.92
CA TRP A 127 14.57 -0.94 14.83
C TRP A 127 13.22 -1.13 14.16
N LEU A 128 12.80 -0.19 13.32
CA LEU A 128 11.46 -0.22 12.74
C LEU A 128 11.22 -1.39 11.77
N TRP A 129 12.22 -1.74 10.96
CA TRP A 129 12.15 -2.93 10.09
C TRP A 129 12.41 -4.18 10.92
N TRP A 130 13.41 -4.11 11.80
CA TRP A 130 13.80 -5.23 12.64
C TRP A 130 12.65 -5.75 13.53
N GLN A 131 11.80 -4.87 14.06
CA GLN A 131 10.67 -5.27 14.93
C GLN A 131 9.60 -6.11 14.21
N TYR A 132 9.48 -6.04 12.88
CA TYR A 132 8.56 -6.91 12.15
C TYR A 132 9.12 -8.33 12.09
N GLY A 133 10.44 -8.46 11.98
CA GLY A 133 11.15 -9.74 12.08
C GLY A 133 11.05 -10.43 13.46
N LEU A 134 10.60 -9.72 14.49
CA LEU A 134 10.22 -10.33 15.78
C LEU A 134 8.86 -11.01 15.72
N ALA A 135 7.94 -10.51 14.89
CA ALA A 135 6.62 -11.08 14.68
C ALA A 135 6.61 -12.16 13.61
N ASP A 136 7.50 -12.07 12.61
CA ASP A 136 7.71 -13.11 11.61
C ASP A 136 9.20 -13.45 11.51
N THR A 137 9.59 -14.59 12.09
CA THR A 137 11.00 -14.97 12.24
C THR A 137 11.70 -15.26 10.90
N ARG A 138 10.95 -15.37 9.81
CA ARG A 138 11.53 -15.63 8.48
C ARG A 138 12.25 -14.41 7.91
N TYR A 139 11.87 -13.21 8.34
CA TYR A 139 12.56 -11.97 7.97
C TYR A 139 13.96 -11.88 8.59
N VAL A 140 14.19 -12.56 9.72
CA VAL A 140 15.51 -12.60 10.39
C VAL A 140 16.34 -13.84 10.05
N SER A 141 15.71 -14.93 9.57
CA SER A 141 16.40 -16.22 9.33
C SER A 141 17.00 -16.37 7.92
N GLY A 142 16.83 -15.38 7.03
CA GLY A 142 17.33 -15.47 5.66
C GLY A 142 16.52 -16.45 4.81
N ASN A 143 15.23 -16.59 5.10
CA ASN A 143 14.33 -17.51 4.42
C ASN A 143 14.30 -17.20 2.90
N PRO A 144 14.74 -18.14 2.03
CA PRO A 144 14.82 -17.89 0.59
C PRO A 144 13.47 -17.63 -0.06
N TRP A 145 12.39 -18.18 0.50
CA TRP A 145 11.03 -17.89 0.05
C TRP A 145 10.71 -16.42 0.36
N VAL A 146 10.73 -15.97 1.62
CA VAL A 146 10.44 -14.55 1.93
C VAL A 146 11.31 -13.59 1.11
N PHE A 147 12.60 -13.88 0.93
CA PHE A 147 13.46 -13.07 0.06
C PHE A 147 12.93 -12.99 -1.38
N ALA A 148 12.54 -14.11 -1.99
CA ALA A 148 11.97 -14.12 -3.33
C ALA A 148 10.61 -13.40 -3.40
N LEU A 149 9.78 -13.51 -2.35
CA LEU A 149 8.53 -12.75 -2.20
C LEU A 149 8.81 -11.27 -2.35
N GLU A 150 9.74 -10.76 -1.54
CA GLU A 150 10.02 -9.34 -1.47
C GLU A 150 10.65 -8.82 -2.76
N VAL A 151 11.46 -9.62 -3.46
CA VAL A 151 11.95 -9.22 -4.81
C VAL A 151 10.79 -8.97 -5.78
N VAL A 152 9.80 -9.85 -5.79
CA VAL A 152 8.59 -9.67 -6.62
C VAL A 152 7.76 -8.48 -6.13
N GLY A 153 7.58 -8.36 -4.81
CA GLY A 153 6.85 -7.26 -4.17
C GLY A 153 7.44 -5.89 -4.52
N VAL A 154 8.75 -5.72 -4.31
CA VAL A 154 9.49 -4.48 -4.58
C VAL A 154 9.49 -4.13 -6.06
N SER A 155 9.84 -5.07 -6.94
CA SER A 155 9.88 -4.81 -8.39
C SER A 155 8.50 -4.43 -8.94
N THR A 156 7.44 -5.08 -8.46
CA THR A 156 6.06 -4.77 -8.83
C THR A 156 5.63 -3.42 -8.24
N GLY A 157 5.97 -3.15 -6.97
CA GLY A 157 5.73 -1.89 -6.27
C GLY A 157 6.33 -0.68 -7.00
N ILE A 158 7.59 -0.78 -7.43
CA ILE A 158 8.26 0.23 -8.26
C ILE A 158 7.51 0.41 -9.58
N THR A 159 7.16 -0.69 -10.26
CA THR A 159 6.47 -0.65 -11.55
C THR A 159 5.12 0.07 -11.44
N VAL A 160 4.29 -0.27 -10.46
CA VAL A 160 2.99 0.39 -10.27
C VAL A 160 3.15 1.84 -9.82
N PHE A 161 4.17 2.17 -9.02
CA PHE A 161 4.46 3.55 -8.63
C PHE A 161 4.84 4.43 -9.84
N VAL A 162 5.64 3.90 -10.77
CA VAL A 162 5.94 4.59 -12.03
C VAL A 162 4.67 4.79 -12.86
N MET A 163 3.77 3.80 -12.92
CA MET A 163 2.50 4.00 -13.61
C MET A 163 1.61 5.04 -12.93
N TRP A 164 1.62 5.09 -11.60
CA TRP A 164 0.87 6.08 -10.83
C TRP A 164 1.32 7.51 -11.15
N THR A 165 2.62 7.79 -11.19
CA THR A 165 3.11 9.14 -11.55
C THR A 165 2.66 9.56 -12.94
N LYS A 166 2.61 8.61 -13.89
CA LYS A 166 2.07 8.85 -15.24
C LYS A 166 0.56 9.11 -15.21
N LEU A 167 -0.21 8.32 -14.46
CA LEU A 167 -1.68 8.43 -14.37
C LEU A 167 -2.15 9.75 -13.74
N LEU A 168 -1.34 10.37 -12.87
CA LEU A 168 -1.60 11.71 -12.33
C LEU A 168 -1.50 12.85 -13.36
N SER A 169 -0.91 12.58 -14.53
CA SER A 169 -0.83 13.58 -15.60
C SER A 169 -2.18 13.77 -16.28
N SER A 170 -2.68 15.01 -16.29
CA SER A 170 -3.90 15.38 -17.02
C SER A 170 -3.72 15.38 -18.54
N THR A 171 -2.47 15.45 -19.03
CA THR A 171 -2.14 15.48 -20.46
C THR A 171 -1.78 14.11 -21.03
N LEU A 172 -1.91 13.04 -20.24
CA LEU A 172 -1.60 11.68 -20.68
C LEU A 172 -2.56 11.26 -21.81
N PRO A 173 -2.06 10.86 -23.00
CA PRO A 173 -2.91 10.39 -24.09
C PRO A 173 -3.80 9.22 -23.67
N LEU A 174 -5.02 9.16 -24.20
CA LEU A 174 -6.04 8.16 -23.84
C LEU A 174 -5.50 6.73 -23.91
N GLU A 175 -4.87 6.36 -25.03
CA GLU A 175 -4.29 5.03 -25.20
C GLU A 175 -3.19 4.73 -24.18
N SER A 176 -2.35 5.71 -23.88
CA SER A 176 -1.30 5.57 -22.86
C SER A 176 -1.87 5.41 -21.46
N ARG A 177 -2.98 6.08 -21.13
CA ARG A 177 -3.71 5.90 -19.87
C ARG A 177 -4.24 4.47 -19.75
N ILE A 178 -4.90 3.96 -20.79
CA ILE A 178 -5.40 2.58 -20.82
C ILE A 178 -4.26 1.57 -20.61
N ARG A 179 -3.13 1.75 -21.31
CA ARG A 179 -1.95 0.87 -21.14
C ARG A 179 -1.39 0.94 -19.71
N CYS A 180 -1.30 2.13 -19.11
CA CYS A 180 -0.86 2.27 -17.72
C CYS A 180 -1.82 1.58 -16.75
N LEU A 181 -3.13 1.69 -16.96
CA LEU A 181 -4.15 1.01 -16.14
C LEU A 181 -4.05 -0.52 -16.26
N TRP A 182 -3.75 -1.06 -17.45
CA TRP A 182 -3.49 -2.51 -17.60
C TRP A 182 -2.26 -2.97 -16.81
N VAL A 183 -1.16 -2.21 -16.86
CA VAL A 183 0.04 -2.51 -16.07
C VAL A 183 -0.27 -2.46 -14.57
N VAL A 184 -1.04 -1.46 -14.13
CA VAL A 184 -1.52 -1.38 -12.74
C VAL A 184 -2.37 -2.60 -12.39
N LEU A 185 -3.34 -2.98 -13.22
CA LEU A 185 -4.23 -4.12 -12.97
C LEU A 185 -3.43 -5.42 -12.79
N VAL A 186 -2.45 -5.68 -13.66
CA VAL A 186 -1.56 -6.84 -13.55
C VAL A 186 -0.70 -6.75 -12.30
N GLY A 187 -0.08 -5.60 -12.03
CA GLY A 187 0.78 -5.40 -10.86
C GLY A 187 0.04 -5.58 -9.54
N ILE A 188 -1.16 -5.02 -9.40
CA ILE A 188 -1.98 -5.21 -8.20
C ILE A 188 -2.44 -6.67 -8.06
N SER A 189 -2.74 -7.35 -9.16
CA SER A 189 -3.07 -8.78 -9.15
C SER A 189 -1.89 -9.64 -8.68
N MET A 190 -0.67 -9.31 -9.11
CA MET A 190 0.56 -9.98 -8.66
C MET A 190 0.80 -9.77 -7.16
N LEU A 191 0.70 -8.53 -6.68
CA LEU A 191 0.85 -8.22 -5.25
C LEU A 191 -0.18 -8.98 -4.40
N MET A 192 -1.45 -8.97 -4.83
CA MET A 192 -2.52 -9.74 -4.16
C MET A 192 -2.20 -11.24 -4.11
N SER A 193 -1.72 -11.80 -5.22
CA SER A 193 -1.33 -13.20 -5.30
C SER A 193 -0.18 -13.52 -4.34
N SER A 194 0.85 -12.67 -4.28
CA SER A 194 1.97 -12.83 -3.34
C SER A 194 1.50 -12.79 -1.89
N THR A 195 0.63 -11.83 -1.53
CA THR A 195 0.05 -11.74 -0.18
C THR A 195 -0.83 -12.96 0.14
N ALA A 196 -1.60 -13.46 -0.82
CA ALA A 196 -2.40 -14.68 -0.61
C ALA A 196 -1.51 -15.90 -0.35
N VAL A 197 -0.44 -16.07 -1.12
CA VAL A 197 0.54 -17.15 -0.91
C VAL A 197 1.23 -17.01 0.44
N TYR A 198 1.59 -15.79 0.86
CA TYR A 198 2.14 -15.51 2.19
C TYR A 198 1.20 -16.04 3.29
N PHE A 199 -0.08 -15.64 3.30
CA PHE A 199 -1.06 -16.11 4.28
C PHE A 199 -1.30 -17.63 4.24
N LEU A 200 -1.46 -18.20 3.04
CA LEU A 200 -1.72 -19.62 2.89
C LEU A 200 -0.51 -20.47 3.29
N SER A 201 0.71 -19.99 3.04
CA SER A 201 1.93 -20.66 3.48
C SER A 201 2.03 -20.69 5.00
N GLU A 202 1.63 -19.62 5.68
CA GLU A 202 1.59 -19.58 7.15
C GLU A 202 0.52 -20.48 7.75
N LEU A 203 -0.67 -20.48 7.15
CA LEU A 203 -1.72 -21.41 7.55
C LEU A 203 -1.25 -22.87 7.40
N GLY A 204 -0.57 -23.18 6.30
CA GLY A 204 0.00 -24.52 6.05
C GLY A 204 1.13 -24.89 7.02
N ALA A 205 1.93 -23.91 7.46
CA ALA A 205 2.99 -24.08 8.44
C ALA A 205 2.49 -24.07 9.90
N GLY A 206 1.19 -23.86 10.12
CA GLY A 206 0.61 -23.77 11.46
C GLY A 206 1.06 -22.54 12.24
N PHE A 207 1.45 -21.47 11.55
CA PHE A 207 1.97 -20.22 12.12
C PHE A 207 3.23 -20.39 12.97
N ALA A 208 4.06 -21.40 12.66
CA ALA A 208 5.24 -21.75 13.45
C ALA A 208 6.30 -20.63 13.50
N ASP A 209 6.32 -19.74 12.52
CA ASP A 209 7.23 -18.60 12.43
C ASP A 209 6.66 -17.30 13.01
N ILE A 210 5.39 -17.31 13.48
CA ILE A 210 4.75 -16.12 14.02
C ILE A 210 5.05 -15.96 15.51
N GLY A 211 5.86 -14.96 15.83
CA GLY A 211 6.28 -14.60 17.19
C GLY A 211 5.39 -13.54 17.87
N GLN A 212 5.83 -13.07 19.04
CA GLN A 212 5.15 -12.03 19.86
C GLN A 212 3.69 -12.37 20.26
N ASP A 213 3.38 -13.65 20.42
CA ASP A 213 2.09 -14.16 20.89
C ASP A 213 0.89 -13.52 20.15
N SER A 214 -0.16 -13.15 20.89
CA SER A 214 -1.37 -12.52 20.35
C SER A 214 -1.10 -11.19 19.66
N TRP A 215 -0.09 -10.43 20.08
CA TRP A 215 0.23 -9.14 19.47
C TRP A 215 0.82 -9.32 18.07
N GLY A 216 1.83 -10.18 17.94
CA GLY A 216 2.44 -10.48 16.64
C GLY A 216 1.45 -11.12 15.69
N PHE A 217 0.62 -12.03 16.18
CA PHE A 217 -0.41 -12.67 15.35
C PHE A 217 -1.52 -11.70 14.90
N TRP A 218 -2.22 -11.05 15.83
CA TRP A 218 -3.41 -10.28 15.47
C TRP A 218 -3.11 -8.90 14.90
N PHE A 219 -2.13 -8.19 15.46
CA PHE A 219 -1.86 -6.82 15.02
C PHE A 219 -0.93 -6.81 13.82
N LYS A 220 0.24 -7.43 13.92
CA LYS A 220 1.26 -7.38 12.87
C LYS A 220 0.93 -8.30 11.71
N PHE A 221 0.81 -9.61 11.98
CA PHE A 221 0.57 -10.57 10.92
C PHE A 221 -0.80 -10.39 10.26
N ILE A 222 -1.90 -10.37 11.04
CA ILE A 222 -3.24 -10.16 10.48
C ILE A 222 -3.50 -8.68 10.17
N GLY A 223 -3.46 -7.81 11.18
CA GLY A 223 -3.90 -6.42 11.07
C GLY A 223 -3.17 -5.60 10.00
N GLU A 224 -1.83 -5.63 9.98
CA GLU A 224 -1.03 -4.85 9.01
C GLU A 224 -1.17 -5.38 7.59
N ASN A 225 -1.39 -6.69 7.41
CA ASN A 225 -1.51 -7.32 6.09
C ASN A 225 -2.95 -7.35 5.55
N VAL A 226 -3.99 -7.22 6.39
CA VAL A 226 -5.41 -7.22 5.97
C VAL A 226 -5.71 -6.20 4.85
N PRO A 227 -5.24 -4.94 4.89
CA PRO A 227 -5.44 -4.01 3.80
C PRO A 227 -4.91 -4.52 2.45
N PHE A 228 -3.83 -5.29 2.45
CA PHE A 228 -3.16 -5.82 1.26
C PHE A 228 -3.79 -7.10 0.70
N ILE A 229 -4.77 -7.69 1.39
CA ILE A 229 -5.57 -8.81 0.86
C ILE A 229 -7.02 -8.39 0.57
N VAL A 230 -7.58 -7.44 1.32
CA VAL A 230 -8.98 -7.00 1.18
C VAL A 230 -9.16 -5.92 0.11
N LEU A 231 -8.27 -4.95 0.01
CA LEU A 231 -8.39 -3.86 -0.97
C LEU A 231 -8.04 -4.25 -2.41
N PRO A 232 -7.03 -5.10 -2.70
CA PRO A 232 -6.66 -5.40 -4.09
C PRO A 232 -7.82 -5.90 -4.97
N PRO A 233 -8.71 -6.82 -4.53
CA PRO A 233 -9.87 -7.21 -5.34
C PRO A 233 -10.74 -6.02 -5.76
N LEU A 234 -10.97 -5.07 -4.84
CA LEU A 234 -11.75 -3.87 -5.11
C LEU A 234 -11.04 -2.93 -6.08
N VAL A 235 -9.71 -2.81 -5.94
CA VAL A 235 -8.86 -1.97 -6.80
C VAL A 235 -8.75 -2.56 -8.20
N ILE A 236 -8.61 -3.88 -8.33
CA ILE A 236 -8.62 -4.59 -9.62
C ILE A 236 -9.94 -4.32 -10.33
N TYR A 237 -11.07 -4.45 -9.61
CA TYR A 237 -12.37 -4.14 -10.17
C TYR A 237 -12.52 -2.66 -10.58
N ALA A 238 -12.09 -1.74 -9.72
CA ALA A 238 -12.09 -0.30 -10.01
C ALA A 238 -11.24 0.04 -11.23
N THR A 239 -10.08 -0.61 -11.37
CA THR A 239 -9.18 -0.43 -12.52
C THR A 239 -9.81 -0.99 -13.78
N TYR A 240 -10.45 -2.16 -13.71
CA TYR A 240 -11.23 -2.74 -14.81
C TYR A 240 -12.34 -1.78 -15.30
N LEU A 241 -13.09 -1.15 -14.40
CA LEU A 241 -14.14 -0.21 -14.79
C LEU A 241 -13.61 1.00 -15.57
N GLN A 242 -12.43 1.51 -15.17
CA GLN A 242 -11.77 2.60 -15.89
C GLN A 242 -11.30 2.14 -17.27
N ILE A 243 -10.69 0.95 -17.36
CA ILE A 243 -10.25 0.37 -18.62
C ILE A 243 -11.44 0.19 -19.57
N ASP A 244 -12.51 -0.48 -19.14
CA ASP A 244 -13.70 -0.74 -19.96
C ASP A 244 -14.30 0.57 -20.50
N HIS A 245 -14.47 1.58 -19.63
CA HIS A 245 -14.99 2.87 -20.03
C HIS A 245 -14.10 3.58 -21.07
N LEU A 246 -12.80 3.70 -20.78
CA LEU A 246 -11.86 4.42 -21.64
C LEU A 246 -11.64 3.71 -22.98
N THR A 247 -11.64 2.37 -22.99
CA THR A 247 -11.53 1.59 -24.23
C THR A 247 -12.76 1.77 -25.12
N ARG A 248 -13.98 1.80 -24.55
CA ARG A 248 -15.19 2.10 -25.33
C ARG A 248 -15.16 3.51 -25.89
N GLN A 249 -14.70 4.48 -25.11
CA GLN A 249 -14.55 5.87 -25.55
C GLN A 249 -13.54 6.00 -26.70
N ALA A 250 -12.42 5.27 -26.64
CA ALA A 250 -11.45 5.23 -27.72
C ALA A 250 -12.05 4.66 -29.01
N GLY A 251 -12.73 3.51 -28.92
CA GLY A 251 -13.34 2.87 -30.09
C GLY A 251 -14.46 3.70 -30.74
N ALA A 252 -15.18 4.51 -29.96
CA ALA A 252 -16.17 5.43 -30.51
C ALA A 252 -15.53 6.58 -31.32
N ARG A 253 -14.36 7.08 -30.89
CA ARG A 253 -13.63 8.14 -31.59
C ARG A 253 -12.98 7.68 -32.89
N ASP A 254 -12.64 6.40 -33.00
CA ASP A 254 -12.08 5.83 -34.22
C ASP A 254 -13.15 5.56 -35.29
N ALA A 255 -14.44 5.62 -34.93
CA ALA A 255 -15.57 5.39 -35.83
C ALA A 255 -16.12 6.69 -36.47
N ASP A 256 -15.72 7.86 -35.96
CA ASP A 256 -16.04 9.20 -36.48
C ASP A 256 -14.93 9.73 -37.41
#